data_AF-A0A0G0QWJ4-F1
#
_entry.id   AF-A0A0G0QWJ4-F1
#
_cell.length_a   1.000
_cell.length_b   1.000
_cell.length_c   1.000
_cell.angle_alpha   90.00
_cell.angle_beta   90.00
_cell.angle_gamma   90.00
#
_symmetry.space_group_name_H-M   'P 1'
#
loop_
_entity.id
_entity.type
_entity.pdbx_description
1 polymer ?
#
loop_
_entity_poly.entity_id
_entity_poly.type
_entity_poly.pdbx_seq_one_letter_code
_entity_poly.pdbx_strand_id
1 'polypeptide(L)'
;MPRSTSSVRAKVSTKKTASSVRNPQDKKSAKKASLKSIKPSEIISKVAETVSKTTKNDYSARNIQVLEGLEPVRKRPGMYIGSTDTIGLHECLREIVDNAVDEALGGFAKNVWILLNKDGSATVIDDGRGIPVDTMPQFKKSALEIVMTKLHAGGKFGGSAYKISGGLHGVGASVVNALSEWLWAEVRRDGKIYRQEYARGNPKTKLETVNKSEDFINGFTPRSGTTITFKPDSKIFSTLDFEFDVIKKAIRERAYLVEGLYFHLIDLREEERHEVNYYFEGGITALVTKRSKRLFNLIAVMRKM
;
A
#
# COMPACT_ATOMS: atom_id res chain seq x y z
N MET A 1 52.97 -11.12 5.19
CA MET A 1 53.46 -10.16 6.22
C MET A 1 52.71 -8.83 6.04
N PRO A 2 52.33 -8.12 7.11
CA PRO A 2 51.12 -8.42 7.89
C PRO A 2 50.03 -7.33 7.83
N ARG A 3 48.87 -7.73 8.39
CA ARG A 3 47.64 -6.97 8.66
C ARG A 3 47.87 -5.83 9.67
N SER A 4 47.15 -4.71 9.53
CA SER A 4 46.95 -3.74 10.62
C SER A 4 45.47 -3.43 10.81
N THR A 5 44.86 -4.07 11.81
CA THR A 5 43.55 -3.75 12.38
C THR A 5 43.73 -2.75 13.52
N SER A 6 43.12 -1.57 13.44
CA SER A 6 43.05 -0.62 14.56
C SER A 6 41.69 -0.74 15.27
N SER A 7 41.69 -1.34 16.46
CA SER A 7 40.54 -1.42 17.35
C SER A 7 40.48 -0.19 18.27
N VAL A 8 39.39 0.59 18.20
CA VAL A 8 39.09 1.62 19.19
C VAL A 8 38.14 1.03 20.23
N ARG A 9 38.59 0.97 21.48
CA ARG A 9 37.90 0.34 22.62
C ARG A 9 37.36 1.46 23.54
N ALA A 10 36.05 1.63 23.62
CA ALA A 10 35.40 2.54 24.56
C ALA A 10 35.31 1.88 25.96
N LYS A 11 35.74 2.60 26.99
CA LYS A 11 35.74 2.18 28.40
C LYS A 11 34.34 2.35 29.02
N VAL A 12 33.75 1.26 29.49
CA VAL A 12 32.61 1.26 30.42
C VAL A 12 33.16 1.07 31.84
N SER A 13 32.86 2.00 32.74
CA SER A 13 33.26 1.94 34.15
C SER A 13 32.09 1.45 35.00
N THR A 14 32.23 0.25 35.56
CA THR A 14 31.39 -0.29 36.63
C THR A 14 32.08 -0.08 37.98
N LYS A 15 31.41 0.54 38.95
CA LYS A 15 31.78 0.45 40.37
C LYS A 15 30.63 -0.17 41.16
N LYS A 16 30.84 -1.42 41.57
CA LYS A 16 30.22 -2.07 42.73
C LYS A 16 30.90 -1.52 43.99
N THR A 17 30.15 -1.30 45.06
CA THR A 17 30.69 -1.44 46.43
C THR A 17 29.67 -2.03 47.38
N ALA A 18 30.18 -2.91 48.23
CA ALA A 18 29.50 -3.87 49.08
C ALA A 18 28.79 -3.26 50.30
N SER A 19 27.85 -4.04 50.78
CA SER A 19 27.17 -4.02 52.07
C SER A 19 28.10 -4.21 53.27
N SER A 20 27.82 -3.53 54.38
CA SER A 20 28.17 -3.99 55.72
C SER A 20 27.04 -3.70 56.70
N VAL A 21 26.46 -4.77 57.24
CA VAL A 21 25.48 -4.77 58.33
C VAL A 21 26.22 -4.65 59.66
N ARG A 22 25.76 -3.78 60.57
CA ARG A 22 25.90 -3.98 62.02
C ARG A 22 24.61 -3.57 62.74
N ASN A 23 24.23 -4.44 63.68
CA ASN A 23 23.01 -4.47 64.47
C ASN A 23 23.08 -3.49 65.68
N PRO A 24 21.95 -3.28 66.38
CA PRO A 24 21.63 -2.07 67.15
C PRO A 24 21.94 -2.20 68.64
N GLN A 25 22.27 -1.08 69.27
CA GLN A 25 21.89 -0.69 70.63
C GLN A 25 22.63 0.61 70.98
N ASP A 26 21.96 1.75 70.87
CA ASP A 26 22.00 2.79 71.91
C ASP A 26 20.97 3.88 71.59
N LYS A 27 19.98 3.97 72.48
CA LYS A 27 18.94 5.00 72.48
C LYS A 27 19.51 6.28 73.05
N LYS A 28 19.23 7.44 72.42
CA LYS A 28 18.80 8.66 73.14
C LYS A 28 18.19 9.69 72.17
N SER A 29 16.85 9.82 72.28
CA SER A 29 16.04 11.03 72.17
C SER A 29 16.40 12.10 71.11
N ALA A 30 15.68 12.08 69.98
CA ALA A 30 15.45 13.27 69.15
C ALA A 30 13.96 13.36 68.78
N LYS A 31 13.42 14.57 68.89
CA LYS A 31 12.01 14.95 68.78
C LYS A 31 11.35 14.38 67.52
N LYS A 32 10.18 13.75 67.67
CA LYS A 32 9.25 13.39 66.59
C LYS A 32 8.78 14.69 65.90
N ALA A 33 9.46 15.13 64.84
CA ALA A 33 8.83 16.00 63.86
C ALA A 33 7.74 15.17 63.17
N SER A 34 6.47 15.55 63.34
CA SER A 34 5.38 14.88 62.64
C SER A 34 5.60 15.07 61.14
N LEU A 35 5.94 14.00 60.43
CA LEU A 35 5.78 13.92 58.99
C LEU A 35 4.28 14.12 58.73
N LYS A 36 3.87 15.34 58.38
CA LYS A 36 2.54 15.60 57.86
C LYS A 36 2.37 14.69 56.65
N SER A 37 1.43 13.75 56.74
CA SER A 37 1.03 12.92 55.60
C SER A 37 0.46 13.84 54.53
N ILE A 38 1.27 14.16 53.52
CA ILE A 38 0.79 14.89 52.35
C ILE A 38 -0.18 13.94 51.66
N LYS A 39 -1.44 14.35 51.56
CA LYS A 39 -2.46 13.53 50.89
C LYS A 39 -2.07 13.40 49.41
N PRO A 40 -2.23 12.24 48.76
CA PRO A 40 -1.91 12.06 47.34
C PRO A 40 -2.57 13.12 46.44
N SER A 41 -3.76 13.61 46.82
CA SER A 41 -4.47 14.69 46.14
C SER A 41 -3.73 16.03 46.14
N GLU A 42 -2.97 16.35 47.20
CA GLU A 42 -2.16 17.57 47.30
C GLU A 42 -0.86 17.49 46.49
N ILE A 43 -0.35 16.28 46.27
CA ILE A 43 0.79 16.05 45.37
C ILE A 43 0.32 16.22 43.93
N ILE A 44 -0.83 15.62 43.58
CA ILE A 44 -1.42 15.73 42.24
C ILE A 44 -1.76 17.20 41.92
N SER A 45 -2.34 17.95 42.85
CA SER A 45 -2.65 19.37 42.63
C SER A 45 -1.40 20.23 42.46
N LYS A 46 -0.36 20.02 43.27
CA LYS A 46 0.91 20.75 43.13
C LYS A 46 1.64 20.39 41.83
N VAL A 47 1.60 19.14 41.41
CA VAL A 47 2.16 18.71 40.12
C VAL A 47 1.37 19.36 38.97
N ALA A 48 0.03 19.36 39.03
CA ALA A 48 -0.81 20.00 38.02
C ALA A 48 -0.58 21.52 37.95
N GLU A 49 -0.47 22.21 39.09
CA GLU A 49 -0.13 23.65 39.15
C GLU A 49 1.27 23.94 38.61
N THR A 50 2.23 23.07 38.88
CA THR A 50 3.62 23.22 38.40
C THR A 50 3.70 23.00 36.89
N VAL A 51 2.99 22.00 36.36
CA VAL A 51 2.89 21.70 34.91
C VAL A 51 2.16 22.84 34.17
N SER A 52 1.09 23.38 34.77
CA SER A 52 0.34 24.54 34.25
C SER A 52 1.20 25.82 34.22
N LYS A 53 2.05 26.05 35.23
CA LYS A 53 2.94 27.23 35.28
C LYS A 53 4.17 27.14 34.36
N THR A 54 4.59 25.95 33.92
CA THR A 54 5.76 25.77 33.03
C THR A 54 5.40 25.63 31.55
N THR A 55 4.12 25.46 31.21
CA THR A 55 3.67 25.40 29.83
C THR A 55 2.75 26.58 29.53
N LYS A 56 3.29 27.63 28.90
CA LYS A 56 2.43 28.52 28.10
C LYS A 56 1.81 27.64 27.03
N ASN A 57 0.55 27.26 27.23
CA ASN A 57 -0.16 26.38 26.32
C ASN A 57 -0.58 27.21 25.09
N ASP A 58 0.38 27.45 24.18
CA ASP A 58 0.20 28.15 22.91
C ASP A 58 -0.65 27.37 21.88
N TYR A 59 -1.36 26.33 22.35
CA TYR A 59 -2.28 25.57 21.51
C TYR A 59 -3.51 26.40 21.16
N SER A 60 -3.60 26.78 19.90
CA SER A 60 -4.66 27.61 19.33
C SER A 60 -5.14 27.03 17.99
N ALA A 61 -6.14 27.66 17.38
CA ALA A 61 -6.63 27.29 16.06
C ALA A 61 -5.50 27.24 14.99
N ARG A 62 -4.41 28.00 15.16
CA ARG A 62 -3.25 28.01 14.26
C ARG A 62 -2.47 26.70 14.25
N ASN A 63 -2.63 25.87 15.28
CA ASN A 63 -1.99 24.56 15.38
C ASN A 63 -2.83 23.44 14.76
N ILE A 64 -4.08 23.73 14.38
CA ILE A 64 -4.94 22.80 13.67
C ILE A 64 -4.56 22.80 12.19
N GLN A 65 -4.17 21.64 11.68
CA GLN A 65 -3.82 21.45 10.26
C GLN A 65 -4.92 20.64 9.57
N VAL A 66 -5.40 21.17 8.44
CA VAL A 66 -6.29 20.44 7.52
C VAL A 66 -5.45 19.98 6.35
N LEU A 67 -5.42 18.68 6.11
CA LEU A 67 -4.73 18.08 4.97
C LEU A 67 -5.76 17.87 3.85
N GLU A 68 -5.49 18.41 2.67
CA GLU A 68 -6.42 18.38 1.53
C GLU A 68 -6.02 17.38 0.45
N GLY A 69 -6.99 16.97 -0.38
CA GLY A 69 -6.77 16.08 -1.51
C GLY A 69 -6.14 14.75 -1.10
N LEU A 70 -4.95 14.46 -1.64
CA LEU A 70 -4.20 13.22 -1.39
C LEU A 70 -3.05 13.37 -0.39
N GLU A 71 -2.87 14.56 0.20
CA GLU A 71 -1.86 14.79 1.24
C GLU A 71 -2.03 13.86 2.47
N PRO A 72 -3.25 13.59 2.98
CA PRO A 72 -3.43 12.64 4.09
C PRO A 72 -2.88 11.25 3.80
N VAL A 73 -3.00 10.77 2.55
CA VAL A 73 -2.53 9.45 2.12
C VAL A 73 -1.02 9.37 2.24
N ARG A 74 -0.30 10.38 1.74
CA ARG A 74 1.16 10.43 1.82
C ARG A 74 1.67 10.62 3.24
N LYS A 75 0.92 11.34 4.09
CA LYS A 75 1.29 11.58 5.50
C LYS A 75 1.07 10.34 6.37
N ARG A 76 0.09 9.49 6.03
CA ARG A 76 -0.34 8.31 6.79
C ARG A 76 -0.60 7.11 5.87
N PRO A 77 0.39 6.64 5.09
CA PRO A 77 0.20 5.60 4.09
C PRO A 77 -0.30 4.27 4.67
N GLY A 78 0.18 3.88 5.86
CA GLY A 78 -0.25 2.65 6.52
C GLY A 78 -1.75 2.58 6.83
N MET A 79 -2.45 3.72 6.93
CA MET A 79 -3.91 3.73 7.07
C MET A 79 -4.64 3.23 5.81
N TYR A 80 -4.01 3.37 4.64
CA TYR A 80 -4.61 3.06 3.35
C TYR A 80 -4.09 1.74 2.76
N ILE A 81 -2.80 1.45 2.93
CA ILE A 81 -2.13 0.27 2.35
C ILE A 81 -1.53 -0.68 3.40
N GLY A 82 -1.85 -0.48 4.68
CA GLY A 82 -1.39 -1.32 5.79
C GLY A 82 0.04 -1.02 6.26
N SER A 83 1.02 -1.08 5.37
CA SER A 83 2.44 -0.86 5.65
C SER A 83 3.12 -0.09 4.51
N THR A 84 4.39 0.27 4.68
CA THR A 84 5.22 0.89 3.62
C THR A 84 6.44 0.02 3.27
N ASP A 85 6.37 -1.27 3.60
CA ASP A 85 7.31 -2.30 3.17
C ASP A 85 6.77 -3.04 1.93
N THR A 86 7.31 -4.22 1.64
CA THR A 86 6.89 -5.06 0.52
C THR A 86 5.39 -5.34 0.51
N ILE A 87 4.75 -5.51 1.68
CA ILE A 87 3.33 -5.84 1.75
C ILE A 87 2.49 -4.69 1.19
N GLY A 88 2.75 -3.46 1.66
CA GLY A 88 2.07 -2.27 1.16
C GLY A 88 2.39 -1.95 -0.30
N LEU A 89 3.59 -2.28 -0.76
CA LEU A 89 3.96 -2.15 -2.16
C LEU A 89 3.13 -3.08 -3.06
N HIS A 90 3.02 -4.36 -2.69
CA HIS A 90 2.17 -5.31 -3.41
C HIS A 90 0.69 -4.96 -3.30
N GLU A 91 0.26 -4.36 -2.20
CA GLU A 91 -1.09 -3.85 -2.01
C GLU A 91 -1.43 -2.76 -3.05
N CYS A 92 -0.51 -1.84 -3.34
CA CYS A 92 -0.70 -0.87 -4.42
C CYS A 92 -0.91 -1.55 -5.79
N LEU A 93 -0.13 -2.57 -6.11
CA LEU A 93 -0.32 -3.32 -7.35
C LEU A 93 -1.67 -4.04 -7.35
N ARG A 94 -2.04 -4.67 -6.23
CA ARG A 94 -3.31 -5.37 -6.05
C ARG A 94 -4.51 -4.46 -6.28
N GLU A 95 -4.49 -3.23 -5.76
CA GLU A 95 -5.58 -2.26 -5.95
C GLU A 95 -5.82 -1.92 -7.43
N ILE A 96 -4.77 -1.83 -8.25
CA ILE A 96 -4.93 -1.62 -9.69
C ILE A 96 -5.43 -2.88 -10.39
N VAL A 97 -4.88 -4.06 -10.05
CA VAL A 97 -5.35 -5.35 -10.60
C VAL A 97 -6.81 -5.62 -10.23
N ASP A 98 -7.23 -5.34 -9.01
CA ASP A 98 -8.60 -5.56 -8.55
C ASP A 98 -9.60 -4.65 -9.29
N ASN A 99 -9.19 -3.45 -9.73
CA ASN A 99 -10.02 -2.64 -10.61
C ASN A 99 -10.23 -3.26 -12.00
N ALA A 100 -9.19 -3.89 -12.57
CA ALA A 100 -9.31 -4.66 -13.82
C ALA A 100 -10.18 -5.92 -13.64
N VAL A 101 -10.05 -6.61 -12.50
CA VAL A 101 -10.89 -7.75 -12.14
C VAL A 101 -12.36 -7.35 -12.02
N ASP A 102 -12.66 -6.17 -11.47
CA ASP A 102 -14.04 -5.68 -11.36
C ASP A 102 -14.68 -5.42 -12.74
N GLU A 103 -13.90 -5.07 -13.78
CA GLU A 103 -14.41 -5.04 -15.16
C GLU A 103 -14.76 -6.45 -15.67
N ALA A 104 -13.97 -7.47 -15.32
CA ALA A 104 -14.25 -8.85 -15.68
C ALA A 104 -15.48 -9.40 -14.95
N LEU A 105 -15.63 -9.11 -13.65
CA LEU A 105 -16.83 -9.44 -12.88
C LEU A 105 -18.08 -8.74 -13.42
N GLY A 106 -17.91 -7.54 -14.01
CA GLY A 106 -18.95 -6.85 -14.75
C GLY A 106 -19.27 -7.47 -16.13
N GLY A 107 -18.46 -8.42 -16.60
CA GLY A 107 -18.60 -9.08 -17.90
C GLY A 107 -17.94 -8.32 -19.06
N PHE A 108 -17.08 -7.36 -18.78
CA PHE A 108 -16.50 -6.46 -19.79
C PHE A 108 -15.05 -6.76 -20.15
N ALA A 109 -14.27 -7.32 -19.21
CA ALA A 109 -12.88 -7.70 -19.45
C ALA A 109 -12.74 -9.23 -19.51
N LYS A 110 -11.81 -9.69 -20.35
CA LYS A 110 -11.41 -11.10 -20.48
C LYS A 110 -9.94 -11.32 -20.22
N ASN A 111 -9.13 -10.26 -20.27
CA ASN A 111 -7.69 -10.33 -20.13
C ASN A 111 -7.18 -9.23 -19.20
N VAL A 112 -6.24 -9.59 -18.33
CA VAL A 112 -5.47 -8.66 -17.50
C VAL A 112 -3.99 -8.96 -17.67
N TRP A 113 -3.23 -7.98 -18.13
CA TRP A 113 -1.77 -8.06 -18.19
C TRP A 113 -1.17 -7.27 -17.03
N ILE A 114 -0.23 -7.90 -16.32
CA ILE A 114 0.55 -7.31 -15.24
C ILE A 114 2.02 -7.40 -15.65
N LEU A 115 2.68 -6.25 -15.76
CA LEU A 115 4.08 -6.16 -16.15
C LEU A 115 4.89 -5.55 -15.00
N LEU A 116 6.02 -6.18 -14.68
CA LEU A 116 7.04 -5.61 -13.79
C LEU A 116 8.17 -5.05 -14.67
N ASN A 117 8.33 -3.73 -14.69
CA ASN A 117 9.17 -3.05 -15.67
C ASN A 117 10.62 -2.91 -15.18
N LYS A 118 11.59 -2.82 -16.12
CA LYS A 118 13.04 -2.67 -15.83
C LYS A 118 13.36 -1.49 -14.92
N ASP A 119 12.58 -0.43 -14.97
CA ASP A 119 12.83 0.78 -14.19
C ASP A 119 12.26 0.71 -12.76
N GLY A 120 11.63 -0.41 -12.37
CA GLY A 120 10.99 -0.59 -11.07
C GLY A 120 9.55 -0.10 -10.99
N SER A 121 8.95 0.31 -12.11
CA SER A 121 7.50 0.56 -12.19
C SER A 121 6.72 -0.74 -12.45
N ALA A 122 5.41 -0.69 -12.20
CA ALA A 122 4.50 -1.75 -12.61
C ALA A 122 3.42 -1.20 -13.55
N THR A 123 3.03 -2.01 -14.52
CA THR A 123 1.95 -1.71 -15.47
C THR A 123 0.84 -2.74 -15.33
N VAL A 124 -0.41 -2.29 -15.29
CA VAL A 124 -1.60 -3.14 -15.38
C VAL A 124 -2.43 -2.69 -16.58
N ILE A 125 -2.79 -3.64 -17.43
CA ILE A 125 -3.58 -3.43 -18.65
C ILE A 125 -4.80 -4.31 -18.56
N ASP A 126 -5.98 -3.76 -18.80
CA ASP A 126 -7.20 -4.51 -19.04
C ASP A 126 -7.77 -4.26 -20.44
N ASP A 127 -8.67 -5.14 -20.86
CA ASP A 127 -9.51 -5.01 -22.06
C ASP A 127 -10.97 -4.69 -21.75
N GLY A 128 -11.24 -4.04 -20.60
CA GLY A 128 -12.58 -3.66 -20.15
C GLY A 128 -13.17 -2.46 -20.90
N ARG A 129 -14.10 -1.75 -20.24
CA ARG A 129 -14.79 -0.57 -20.82
C ARG A 129 -13.91 0.68 -20.90
N GLY A 130 -12.85 0.74 -20.09
CA GLY A 130 -12.08 1.95 -19.85
C GLY A 130 -12.78 2.92 -18.89
N ILE A 131 -12.00 3.54 -18.00
CA ILE A 131 -12.49 4.57 -17.07
C ILE A 131 -13.19 5.71 -17.85
N PRO A 132 -14.35 6.23 -17.42
CA PRO A 132 -14.99 7.36 -18.08
C PRO A 132 -14.06 8.57 -18.20
N VAL A 133 -14.07 9.21 -19.37
CA VAL A 133 -13.22 10.38 -19.70
C VAL A 133 -14.00 11.69 -19.74
N ASP A 134 -15.33 11.61 -19.63
CA ASP A 134 -16.23 12.74 -19.67
C ASP A 134 -15.94 13.75 -18.57
N THR A 135 -16.09 15.03 -18.90
CA THR A 135 -16.00 16.11 -17.92
C THR A 135 -17.16 16.00 -16.93
N MET A 136 -16.86 15.91 -15.64
CA MET A 136 -17.83 15.98 -14.55
C MET A 136 -18.17 17.45 -14.27
N PRO A 137 -19.39 17.94 -14.58
CA PRO A 137 -19.72 19.38 -14.53
C PRO A 137 -19.46 20.03 -13.18
N GLN A 138 -19.75 19.31 -12.09
CA GLN A 138 -19.57 19.77 -10.71
C GLN A 138 -18.09 20.01 -10.34
N PHE A 139 -17.16 19.33 -11.00
CA PHE A 139 -15.72 19.44 -10.72
C PHE A 139 -14.94 20.12 -11.85
N LYS A 140 -15.56 20.30 -13.03
CA LYS A 140 -14.91 20.83 -14.25
C LYS A 140 -13.63 20.08 -14.62
N LYS A 141 -13.59 18.78 -14.34
CA LYS A 141 -12.47 17.85 -14.55
C LYS A 141 -13.01 16.55 -15.14
N SER A 142 -12.18 15.81 -15.87
CA SER A 142 -12.56 14.49 -16.39
C SER A 142 -12.83 13.52 -15.24
N ALA A 143 -13.72 12.54 -15.47
CA ALA A 143 -13.95 11.48 -14.50
C ALA A 143 -12.67 10.70 -14.19
N LEU A 144 -11.79 10.48 -15.18
CA LEU A 144 -10.45 9.94 -14.98
C LEU A 144 -9.65 10.75 -13.95
N GLU A 145 -9.55 12.07 -14.10
CA GLU A 145 -8.81 12.90 -13.15
C GLU A 145 -9.41 12.81 -11.75
N ILE A 146 -10.74 12.77 -11.64
CA ILE A 146 -11.42 12.68 -10.36
C ILE A 146 -11.14 11.36 -9.64
N VAL A 147 -11.24 10.22 -10.32
CA VAL A 147 -10.94 8.92 -9.68
C VAL A 147 -9.47 8.77 -9.29
N MET A 148 -8.57 9.47 -9.99
CA MET A 148 -7.14 9.45 -9.70
C MET A 148 -6.70 10.47 -8.63
N THR A 149 -7.47 11.54 -8.39
CA THR A 149 -7.04 12.66 -7.52
C THR A 149 -7.92 12.91 -6.31
N LYS A 150 -9.06 12.21 -6.19
CA LYS A 150 -9.99 12.38 -5.07
C LYS A 150 -10.24 11.06 -4.36
N LEU A 151 -10.18 11.10 -3.02
CA LEU A 151 -10.63 9.99 -2.19
C LEU A 151 -12.16 9.88 -2.23
N HIS A 152 -12.66 8.66 -2.11
CA HIS A 152 -14.09 8.34 -2.13
C HIS A 152 -14.78 8.78 -3.42
N ALA A 153 -14.09 8.59 -4.55
CA ALA A 153 -14.62 8.84 -5.88
C ALA A 153 -14.59 7.55 -6.71
N GLY A 154 -15.74 7.14 -7.24
CA GLY A 154 -15.85 5.92 -8.04
C GLY A 154 -17.30 5.54 -8.35
N GLY A 155 -17.48 4.59 -9.27
CA GLY A 155 -18.80 4.09 -9.69
C GLY A 155 -19.34 2.92 -8.86
N LYS A 156 -18.63 2.51 -7.80
CA LYS A 156 -18.87 1.26 -7.04
C LYS A 156 -19.62 1.45 -5.72
N PHE A 157 -20.32 2.57 -5.54
CA PHE A 157 -21.08 2.89 -4.32
C PHE A 157 -22.53 2.35 -4.32
N GLY A 158 -22.80 1.23 -5.00
CA GLY A 158 -24.14 0.63 -5.11
C GLY A 158 -25.00 1.12 -6.29
N GLY A 159 -24.39 1.79 -7.28
CA GLY A 159 -25.06 2.17 -8.53
C GLY A 159 -25.09 1.03 -9.58
N SER A 160 -25.81 1.24 -10.69
CA SER A 160 -25.98 0.24 -11.77
C SER A 160 -24.70 -0.10 -12.55
N ALA A 161 -23.61 0.66 -12.36
CA ALA A 161 -22.38 0.52 -13.14
C ALA A 161 -21.63 -0.80 -12.88
N TYR A 162 -21.74 -1.34 -11.65
CA TYR A 162 -21.20 -2.64 -11.24
C TYR A 162 -22.22 -3.38 -10.37
N LYS A 163 -22.76 -4.50 -10.87
CA LYS A 163 -23.68 -5.35 -10.10
C LYS A 163 -22.95 -6.11 -8.99
N ILE A 164 -21.68 -6.46 -9.21
CA ILE A 164 -20.78 -7.13 -8.27
C ILE A 164 -19.40 -6.49 -8.46
N SER A 165 -18.77 -6.06 -7.37
CA SER A 165 -17.38 -5.57 -7.37
C SER A 165 -16.71 -5.85 -6.02
N GLY A 166 -15.40 -6.11 -6.04
CA GLY A 166 -14.58 -6.18 -4.84
C GLY A 166 -14.25 -4.79 -4.29
N GLY A 167 -14.07 -3.79 -5.17
CA GLY A 167 -13.86 -2.41 -4.77
C GLY A 167 -15.15 -1.74 -4.28
N LEU A 168 -15.10 -1.11 -3.09
CA LEU A 168 -16.27 -0.48 -2.46
C LEU A 168 -15.99 0.94 -1.91
N HIS A 169 -14.73 1.25 -1.60
CA HIS A 169 -14.39 2.49 -0.89
C HIS A 169 -14.13 3.69 -1.82
N GLY A 170 -13.81 3.45 -3.10
CA GLY A 170 -13.47 4.50 -4.06
C GLY A 170 -12.17 5.24 -3.73
N VAL A 171 -11.16 4.53 -3.19
CA VAL A 171 -9.86 5.11 -2.82
C VAL A 171 -8.65 4.45 -3.48
N GLY A 172 -8.76 3.21 -3.96
CA GLY A 172 -7.60 2.41 -4.40
C GLY A 172 -6.69 3.12 -5.41
N ALA A 173 -7.22 3.49 -6.57
CA ALA A 173 -6.43 4.12 -7.63
C ALA A 173 -5.85 5.49 -7.22
N SER A 174 -6.60 6.30 -6.46
CA SER A 174 -6.11 7.60 -5.97
C SER A 174 -5.06 7.45 -4.86
N VAL A 175 -5.13 6.40 -4.03
CA VAL A 175 -4.08 6.04 -3.08
C VAL A 175 -2.81 5.62 -3.82
N VAL A 176 -2.91 4.74 -4.82
CA VAL A 176 -1.75 4.34 -5.63
C VAL A 176 -1.11 5.56 -6.30
N ASN A 177 -1.90 6.46 -6.88
CA ASN A 177 -1.41 7.70 -7.46
C ASN A 177 -0.68 8.57 -6.41
N ALA A 178 -1.27 8.74 -5.22
CA ALA A 178 -0.68 9.51 -4.13
C ALA A 178 0.69 8.97 -3.70
N LEU A 179 0.84 7.64 -3.65
CA LEU A 179 2.04 6.95 -3.15
C LEU A 179 3.07 6.66 -4.26
N SER A 180 2.80 7.07 -5.49
CA SER A 180 3.71 6.93 -6.61
C SER A 180 4.57 8.18 -6.79
N GLU A 181 5.84 8.01 -7.19
CA GLU A 181 6.68 9.10 -7.64
C GLU A 181 6.06 9.75 -8.88
N TRP A 182 5.71 8.91 -9.84
CA TRP A 182 4.92 9.25 -11.01
C TRP A 182 3.96 8.12 -11.34
N LEU A 183 2.84 8.49 -11.96
CA LEU A 183 1.85 7.57 -12.49
C LEU A 183 1.33 8.17 -13.79
N TRP A 184 1.07 7.36 -14.79
CA TRP A 184 0.22 7.79 -15.90
C TRP A 184 -0.89 6.77 -16.16
N ALA A 185 -2.03 7.29 -16.60
CA ALA A 185 -3.20 6.52 -16.92
C ALA A 185 -3.55 6.72 -18.39
N GLU A 186 -3.74 5.63 -19.10
CA GLU A 186 -4.23 5.62 -20.48
C GLU A 186 -5.57 4.89 -20.54
N VAL A 187 -6.55 5.51 -21.20
CA VAL A 187 -7.87 4.95 -21.41
C VAL A 187 -8.11 4.79 -22.91
N ARG A 188 -8.45 3.58 -23.30
CA ARG A 188 -8.83 3.21 -24.67
C ARG A 188 -10.35 3.06 -24.69
N ARG A 189 -11.05 4.00 -25.32
CA ARG A 189 -12.51 4.07 -25.33
C ARG A 189 -13.02 4.84 -26.54
N ASP A 190 -14.11 4.37 -27.15
CA ASP A 190 -14.77 5.01 -28.30
C ASP A 190 -13.82 5.28 -29.49
N GLY A 191 -12.90 4.35 -29.74
CA GLY A 191 -11.91 4.44 -30.82
C GLY A 191 -10.82 5.49 -30.60
N LYS A 192 -10.74 6.09 -29.41
CA LYS A 192 -9.74 7.08 -29.02
C LYS A 192 -8.90 6.57 -27.86
N ILE A 193 -7.72 7.15 -27.75
CA ILE A 193 -6.78 6.88 -26.66
C ILE A 193 -6.60 8.19 -25.90
N TYR A 194 -6.87 8.16 -24.61
CA TYR A 194 -6.75 9.30 -23.71
C TYR A 194 -5.63 9.04 -22.72
N ARG A 195 -4.80 10.04 -22.43
CA ARG A 195 -3.69 9.91 -21.48
C ARG A 195 -3.67 11.07 -20.50
N GLN A 196 -3.37 10.76 -19.24
CA GLN A 196 -3.09 11.77 -18.22
C GLN A 196 -1.94 11.30 -17.33
N GLU A 197 -1.04 12.24 -17.01
CA GLU A 197 0.13 11.99 -16.18
C GLU A 197 0.00 12.66 -14.82
N TYR A 198 0.62 12.06 -13.81
CA TYR A 198 0.59 12.49 -12.43
C TYR A 198 1.96 12.34 -11.78
N ALA A 199 2.23 13.18 -10.78
CA ALA A 199 3.38 13.06 -9.90
C ALA A 199 2.93 13.22 -8.45
N ARG A 200 3.17 12.20 -7.62
CA ARG A 200 2.79 12.19 -6.19
C ARG A 200 1.33 12.59 -5.96
N GLY A 201 0.41 12.04 -6.75
CA GLY A 201 -1.02 12.33 -6.66
C GLY A 201 -1.50 13.56 -7.44
N ASN A 202 -0.60 14.41 -7.92
CA ASN A 202 -0.97 15.67 -8.59
C ASN A 202 -0.96 15.51 -10.11
N PRO A 203 -1.99 15.98 -10.84
CA PRO A 203 -1.99 15.95 -12.30
C PRO A 203 -0.87 16.84 -12.85
N LYS A 204 -0.11 16.30 -13.80
CA LYS A 204 0.99 16.98 -14.52
C LYS A 204 0.53 17.52 -15.86
N THR A 205 -0.42 16.84 -16.48
CA THR A 205 -1.03 17.21 -17.75
C THR A 205 -2.54 17.31 -17.61
N LYS A 206 -3.18 17.99 -18.57
CA LYS A 206 -4.62 17.83 -18.77
C LYS A 206 -4.88 16.45 -19.37
N LEU A 207 -6.14 16.03 -19.44
CA LEU A 207 -6.49 14.85 -20.21
C LEU A 207 -6.26 15.12 -21.70
N GLU A 208 -5.33 14.38 -22.31
CA GLU A 208 -4.92 14.54 -23.69
C GLU A 208 -5.41 13.36 -24.53
N THR A 209 -5.72 13.60 -25.80
CA THR A 209 -5.95 12.51 -26.77
C THR A 209 -4.64 12.21 -27.47
N VAL A 210 -4.21 10.95 -27.45
CA VAL A 210 -2.96 10.49 -28.07
C VAL A 210 -3.25 9.60 -29.28
N ASN A 211 -2.33 9.59 -30.26
CA ASN A 211 -2.54 8.87 -31.52
C ASN A 211 -2.20 7.38 -31.44
N LYS A 212 -1.30 6.99 -30.51
CA LYS A 212 -0.82 5.63 -30.37
C LYS A 212 -0.62 5.32 -28.88
N SER A 213 -1.02 4.11 -28.49
CA SER A 213 -0.66 3.55 -27.19
C SER A 213 0.82 3.18 -27.19
N GLU A 214 1.43 3.21 -26.01
CA GLU A 214 2.77 2.62 -25.83
C GLU A 214 2.73 1.11 -26.07
N ASP A 215 3.86 0.58 -26.53
CA ASP A 215 4.00 -0.85 -26.78
C ASP A 215 4.45 -1.58 -25.50
N PHE A 216 3.50 -2.20 -24.80
CA PHE A 216 3.77 -2.97 -23.58
C PHE A 216 3.87 -4.47 -23.81
N ILE A 217 3.10 -5.01 -24.75
CA ILE A 217 2.84 -6.44 -24.89
C ILE A 217 3.13 -6.93 -26.31
N ASN A 218 4.28 -6.51 -26.84
CA ASN A 218 4.84 -6.92 -28.14
C ASN A 218 3.92 -6.62 -29.32
N GLY A 219 3.59 -5.35 -29.51
CA GLY A 219 2.80 -4.85 -30.64
C GLY A 219 1.30 -5.08 -30.53
N PHE A 220 0.82 -5.67 -29.42
CA PHE A 220 -0.60 -5.80 -29.15
C PHE A 220 -1.10 -4.68 -28.22
N THR A 221 -2.25 -4.10 -28.55
CA THR A 221 -2.95 -3.13 -27.71
C THR A 221 -4.43 -3.47 -27.76
N PRO A 222 -5.09 -3.75 -26.63
CA PRO A 222 -6.53 -4.03 -26.66
C PRO A 222 -7.31 -2.79 -27.13
N ARG A 223 -8.37 -3.00 -27.93
CA ARG A 223 -9.15 -1.91 -28.54
C ARG A 223 -9.86 -1.00 -27.54
N SER A 224 -10.18 -1.54 -26.37
CA SER A 224 -10.75 -0.82 -25.23
C SER A 224 -10.04 -1.21 -23.94
N GLY A 225 -10.25 -0.43 -22.88
CA GLY A 225 -9.79 -0.75 -21.53
C GLY A 225 -8.94 0.34 -20.91
N THR A 226 -8.35 0.02 -19.77
CA THR A 226 -7.49 0.93 -19.02
C THR A 226 -6.08 0.38 -18.94
N THR A 227 -5.09 1.25 -19.07
CA THR A 227 -3.70 0.98 -18.74
C THR A 227 -3.25 1.94 -17.65
N ILE A 228 -2.78 1.42 -16.53
CA ILE A 228 -2.17 2.20 -15.46
C ILE A 228 -0.72 1.76 -15.32
N THR A 229 0.22 2.69 -15.40
CA THR A 229 1.61 2.45 -15.04
C THR A 229 2.02 3.40 -13.94
N PHE A 230 2.61 2.86 -12.88
CA PHE A 230 3.02 3.63 -11.72
C PHE A 230 4.38 3.20 -11.21
N LYS A 231 5.18 4.19 -10.79
CA LYS A 231 6.44 3.96 -10.09
C LYS A 231 6.27 4.33 -8.62
N PRO A 232 6.43 3.38 -7.68
CA PRO A 232 6.28 3.67 -6.26
C PRO A 232 7.31 4.73 -5.78
N ASP A 233 6.91 5.61 -4.86
CA ASP A 233 7.77 6.68 -4.38
C ASP A 233 8.80 6.17 -3.36
N SER A 234 10.09 6.26 -3.70
CA SER A 234 11.22 5.92 -2.80
C SER A 234 11.23 6.72 -1.49
N LYS A 235 10.51 7.84 -1.41
CA LYS A 235 10.34 8.61 -0.17
C LYS A 235 9.28 8.05 0.78
N ILE A 236 8.44 7.13 0.30
CA ILE A 236 7.35 6.51 1.06
C ILE A 236 7.71 5.08 1.42
N PHE A 237 8.14 4.29 0.43
CA PHE A 237 8.39 2.87 0.61
C PHE A 237 9.84 2.58 1.03
N SER A 238 10.02 1.58 1.89
CA SER A 238 11.35 1.10 2.28
C SER A 238 11.99 0.20 1.22
N THR A 239 11.20 -0.32 0.30
CA THR A 239 11.62 -1.12 -0.86
C THR A 239 10.76 -0.78 -2.07
N LEU A 240 11.32 -0.93 -3.26
CA LEU A 240 10.61 -0.77 -4.53
C LEU A 240 10.56 -2.08 -5.33
N ASP A 241 10.98 -3.18 -4.70
CA ASP A 241 11.09 -4.47 -5.37
C ASP A 241 9.78 -5.24 -5.35
N PHE A 242 9.18 -5.41 -6.53
CA PHE A 242 8.01 -6.24 -6.72
C PHE A 242 8.43 -7.73 -6.75
N GLU A 243 8.23 -8.45 -5.65
CA GLU A 243 8.54 -9.89 -5.60
C GLU A 243 7.63 -10.72 -6.53
N PHE A 244 8.22 -11.25 -7.62
CA PHE A 244 7.49 -11.96 -8.67
C PHE A 244 6.72 -13.18 -8.14
N ASP A 245 7.33 -13.98 -7.26
CA ASP A 245 6.71 -15.21 -6.76
C ASP A 245 5.50 -14.97 -5.86
N VAL A 246 5.50 -13.87 -5.10
CA VAL A 246 4.36 -13.44 -4.29
C VAL A 246 3.20 -13.04 -5.20
N ILE A 247 3.48 -12.20 -6.21
CA ILE A 247 2.49 -11.73 -7.18
C ILE A 247 1.94 -12.90 -8.00
N LYS A 248 2.81 -13.79 -8.49
CA LYS A 248 2.44 -15.02 -9.20
C LYS A 248 1.47 -15.87 -8.40
N LYS A 249 1.74 -16.07 -7.10
CA LYS A 249 0.86 -16.85 -6.22
C LYS A 249 -0.50 -16.17 -6.06
N ALA A 250 -0.53 -14.86 -5.82
CA ALA A 250 -1.76 -14.10 -5.64
C ALA A 250 -2.63 -14.10 -6.91
N ILE A 251 -2.04 -13.81 -8.07
CA ILE A 251 -2.73 -13.85 -9.38
C ILE A 251 -3.30 -15.24 -9.65
N ARG A 252 -2.52 -16.30 -9.40
CA ARG A 252 -2.99 -17.67 -9.60
C ARG A 252 -4.20 -18.00 -8.72
N GLU A 253 -4.21 -17.55 -7.47
CA GLU A 253 -5.35 -17.73 -6.57
C GLU A 253 -6.57 -16.93 -7.06
N ARG A 254 -6.36 -15.70 -7.54
CA ARG A 254 -7.42 -14.87 -8.14
C ARG A 254 -8.01 -15.51 -9.40
N ALA A 255 -7.18 -16.07 -10.28
CA ALA A 255 -7.61 -16.73 -11.51
C ALA A 255 -8.53 -17.94 -11.26
N TYR A 256 -8.43 -18.61 -10.11
CA TYR A 256 -9.41 -19.63 -9.74
C TYR A 256 -10.76 -19.05 -9.29
N LEU A 257 -10.78 -17.82 -8.78
CA LEU A 257 -12.00 -17.19 -8.25
C LEU A 257 -12.78 -16.44 -9.32
N VAL A 258 -12.10 -15.96 -10.36
CA VAL A 258 -12.69 -15.21 -11.47
C VAL A 258 -12.62 -16.08 -12.71
N GLU A 259 -13.59 -16.97 -12.83
CA GLU A 259 -13.70 -17.89 -13.95
C GLU A 259 -13.74 -17.15 -15.29
N GLY A 260 -12.98 -17.66 -16.27
CA GLY A 260 -12.95 -17.10 -17.62
C GLY A 260 -12.10 -15.83 -17.80
N LEU A 261 -11.44 -15.34 -16.74
CA LEU A 261 -10.48 -14.24 -16.82
C LEU A 261 -9.06 -14.77 -17.03
N TYR A 262 -8.40 -14.29 -18.09
CA TYR A 262 -7.01 -14.63 -18.37
C TYR A 262 -6.07 -13.60 -17.73
N PHE A 263 -5.21 -14.06 -16.82
CA PHE A 263 -4.12 -13.25 -16.29
C PHE A 263 -2.80 -13.57 -16.96
N HIS A 264 -2.06 -12.52 -17.31
CA HIS A 264 -0.70 -12.57 -17.82
C HIS A 264 0.21 -11.82 -16.85
N LEU A 265 1.19 -12.48 -16.24
CA LEU A 265 2.22 -11.84 -15.43
C LEU A 265 3.56 -11.94 -16.16
N ILE A 266 4.15 -10.80 -16.48
CA ILE A 266 5.38 -10.68 -17.26
C ILE A 266 6.40 -9.90 -16.43
N ASP A 267 7.55 -10.52 -16.12
CA ASP A 267 8.71 -9.84 -15.57
C ASP A 267 9.63 -9.40 -16.69
N LEU A 268 9.81 -8.09 -16.83
CA LEU A 268 10.68 -7.48 -17.82
C LEU A 268 12.03 -7.06 -17.22
N ARG A 269 12.24 -7.23 -15.91
CA ARG A 269 13.45 -6.76 -15.21
C ARG A 269 14.70 -7.55 -15.56
N GLU A 270 14.53 -8.85 -15.79
CA GLU A 270 15.59 -9.75 -16.21
C GLU A 270 15.81 -9.68 -17.73
N GLU A 271 16.99 -10.10 -18.20
CA GLU A 271 17.29 -10.17 -19.63
C GLU A 271 16.47 -11.28 -20.33
N GLU A 272 16.20 -12.38 -19.63
CA GLU A 272 15.24 -13.39 -20.08
C GLU A 272 13.83 -13.02 -19.60
N ARG A 273 12.91 -12.85 -20.54
CA ARG A 273 11.50 -12.60 -20.25
C ARG A 273 10.92 -13.77 -19.46
N HIS A 274 10.58 -13.53 -18.20
CA HIS A 274 9.89 -14.51 -17.36
C HIS A 274 8.39 -14.23 -17.37
N GLU A 275 7.61 -15.15 -17.94
CA GLU A 275 6.16 -14.99 -18.08
C GLU A 275 5.41 -16.19 -17.52
N VAL A 276 4.32 -15.92 -16.82
CA VAL A 276 3.37 -16.93 -16.37
C VAL A 276 1.95 -16.48 -16.68
N ASN A 277 1.16 -17.42 -17.17
CA ASN A 277 -0.20 -17.19 -17.63
C ASN A 277 -1.17 -18.09 -16.86
N TYR A 278 -2.28 -17.53 -16.38
CA TYR A 278 -3.29 -18.26 -15.61
C TYR A 278 -4.68 -18.03 -16.17
N TYR A 279 -5.31 -19.13 -16.56
CA TYR A 279 -6.70 -19.20 -16.98
C TYR A 279 -7.30 -20.48 -16.39
N PHE A 280 -8.45 -20.37 -15.73
CA PHE A 280 -9.13 -21.51 -15.16
C PHE A 280 -10.63 -21.45 -15.44
N GLU A 281 -11.16 -22.62 -15.80
CA GLU A 281 -12.59 -22.91 -15.90
C GLU A 281 -12.97 -23.80 -14.71
N GLY A 282 -14.12 -23.56 -14.08
CA GLY A 282 -14.60 -24.33 -12.91
C GLY A 282 -14.42 -23.69 -11.53
N GLY A 283 -13.99 -22.42 -11.47
CA GLY A 283 -14.11 -21.58 -10.27
C GLY A 283 -13.49 -22.16 -8.98
N ILE A 284 -14.20 -21.97 -7.86
CA ILE A 284 -13.74 -22.40 -6.53
C ILE A 284 -13.53 -23.92 -6.41
N THR A 285 -14.25 -24.73 -7.20
CA THR A 285 -14.09 -26.18 -7.22
C THR A 285 -12.68 -26.57 -7.64
N ALA A 286 -12.15 -25.93 -8.69
CA ALA A 286 -10.77 -26.14 -9.15
C ALA A 286 -9.73 -25.74 -8.07
N LEU A 287 -10.00 -24.66 -7.32
CA LEU A 287 -9.13 -24.23 -6.20
C LEU A 287 -9.09 -25.26 -5.07
N VAL A 288 -10.27 -25.75 -4.65
CA VAL A 288 -10.39 -26.74 -3.57
C VAL A 288 -9.74 -28.06 -3.97
N THR A 289 -10.00 -28.56 -5.18
CA THR A 289 -9.37 -29.80 -5.69
C THR A 289 -7.84 -29.71 -5.65
N LYS A 290 -7.27 -28.57 -6.03
CA LYS A 290 -5.81 -28.37 -5.97
C LYS A 290 -5.27 -28.37 -4.54
N ARG A 291 -5.92 -27.66 -3.61
CA ARG A 291 -5.51 -27.65 -2.20
C ARG A 291 -5.58 -29.06 -1.59
N SER A 292 -6.64 -29.80 -1.89
CA SER A 292 -6.82 -31.19 -1.42
C SER A 292 -5.74 -32.12 -1.97
N LYS A 293 -5.42 -32.06 -3.28
CA LYS A 293 -4.33 -32.86 -3.89
C LYS A 293 -2.98 -32.62 -3.20
N ARG A 294 -2.66 -31.36 -2.87
CA ARG A 294 -1.42 -31.03 -2.13
C ARG A 294 -1.41 -31.66 -0.73
N LEU A 295 -2.53 -31.61 -0.01
CA LEU A 295 -2.64 -32.20 1.33
C LEU A 295 -2.48 -33.73 1.29
N PHE A 296 -3.15 -34.40 0.35
CA PHE A 296 -3.02 -35.85 0.19
C PHE A 296 -1.60 -36.28 -0.18
N ASN A 297 -0.92 -35.53 -1.05
CA ASN A 297 0.48 -35.81 -1.39
C ASN A 297 1.42 -35.64 -0.18
N LEU A 298 1.20 -34.62 0.65
CA LEU A 298 2.00 -34.40 1.86
C LEU A 298 1.81 -35.54 2.86
N ILE A 299 0.56 -35.98 3.08
CA ILE A 299 0.25 -37.13 3.95
C ILE A 299 0.87 -38.42 3.40
N ALA A 300 0.86 -38.62 2.07
CA ALA A 300 1.45 -39.79 1.44
C ALA A 300 2.98 -39.83 1.58
N VAL A 301 3.66 -38.69 1.54
CA VAL A 301 5.11 -38.59 1.79
C VAL A 301 5.41 -38.87 3.26
N MET A 302 4.64 -38.31 4.20
CA MET A 302 4.83 -38.55 5.64
C MET A 302 4.57 -39.99 6.06
N ARG A 303 3.71 -40.73 5.34
CA ARG A 303 3.47 -42.18 5.60
C ARG A 303 4.55 -43.10 5.03
N LYS A 304 5.44 -42.60 4.17
CA LYS A 304 6.56 -43.36 3.58
C LYS A 304 7.90 -43.14 4.31
N MET A 305 7.93 -42.24 5.29
CA MET A 305 9.05 -42.03 6.22
C MET A 305 8.81 -42.82 7.50
#